data_AF-A0A832JX53-F1
#
_entry.id   AF-A0A832JX53-F1
#
_cell.length_a   1.000
_cell.length_b   1.000
_cell.length_c   1.000
_cell.angle_alpha   90.00
_cell.angle_beta   90.00
_cell.angle_gamma   90.00
#
_symmetry.space_group_name_H-M   'P 1'
#
loop_
_entity.id
_entity.type
_entity.pdbx_description
1 polymer ?
#
loop_
_entity_poly.entity_id
_entity_poly.type
_entity_poly.pdbx_seq_one_letter_code
_entity_poly.pdbx_strand_id
1 'polypeptide(L)' 'MCLGVYGRVLALRDDAAMVDLGGGVVKEVMIGVEELEPGD' A
#
# COMPACT_ATOMS: atom_id res chain seq x y z
N MET A 1 2.56 7.81 20.25
CA MET A 1 1.54 8.23 19.27
C MET A 1 2.21 8.21 17.91
N CYS A 2 1.67 7.49 16.93
CA CYS A 2 2.27 7.38 15.59
C CYS A 2 1.42 8.14 14.59
N LEU A 3 2.06 8.82 13.64
CA LEU A 3 1.38 9.42 12.49
C LEU A 3 1.50 8.45 11.31
N GLY A 4 0.42 8.27 10.55
CA GLY A 4 0.45 7.49 9.32
C GLY A 4 1.43 8.10 8.31
N VAL A 5 2.04 7.24 7.50
CA VAL A 5 2.90 7.64 6.38
C VAL A 5 2.21 7.27 5.08
N TYR A 6 2.37 8.12 4.06
CA TYR A 6 1.91 7.80 2.72
C TYR A 6 2.85 6.76 2.09
N GLY A 7 2.27 5.89 1.26
CA GLY A 7 2.99 4.92 0.45
C GLY A 7 2.41 4.89 -0.95
N ARG A 8 3.14 4.31 -1.90
CA ARG A 8 2.66 4.09 -3.27
C ARG A 8 2.31 2.63 -3.48
N VAL A 9 1.13 2.35 -4.00
CA VAL A 9 0.72 1.02 -4.44
C VAL A 9 1.51 0.64 -5.69
N LEU A 10 2.24 -0.47 -5.61
CA LEU A 10 3.00 -1.03 -6.73
C LEU A 10 2.24 -2.12 -7.47
N ALA A 11 1.49 -2.94 -6.73
CA ALA A 11 0.71 -4.05 -7.28
C ALA A 11 -0.41 -4.47 -6.33
N LEU A 12 -1.46 -5.05 -6.91
CA LEU A 12 -2.59 -5.64 -6.19
C LEU A 12 -2.55 -7.17 -6.30
N ARG A 13 -2.95 -7.85 -5.23
CA ARG A 13 -3.08 -9.30 -5.15
C ARG A 13 -4.29 -9.63 -4.30
N ASP A 14 -5.39 -10.02 -4.93
CA ASP A 14 -6.64 -10.40 -4.26
C ASP A 14 -7.07 -9.39 -3.18
N ASP A 15 -6.81 -9.68 -1.90
CA ASP A 15 -7.16 -8.87 -0.73
C ASP A 15 -5.98 -8.06 -0.14
N ALA A 16 -4.82 -8.07 -0.80
CA ALA A 16 -3.61 -7.40 -0.37
C ALA A 16 -2.97 -6.53 -1.46
N ALA A 17 -2.25 -5.49 -1.04
CA ALA A 17 -1.48 -4.60 -1.90
C ALA A 17 0.00 -4.62 -1.51
N MET A 18 0.87 -4.55 -2.52
CA MET A 18 2.29 -4.30 -2.34
C MET A 18 2.52 -2.79 -2.36
N VAL A 19 2.93 -2.20 -1.23
CA VAL A 19 3.08 -0.76 -1.06
C VAL A 19 4.53 -0.39 -0.76
N ASP A 20 5.07 0.60 -1.46
CA ASP A 20 6.35 1.23 -1.16
C ASP A 20 6.17 2.42 -0.21
N LEU A 21 6.75 2.31 0.98
CA LEU A 21 6.70 3.31 2.03
C LEU A 21 7.95 4.21 1.99
N GLY A 22 8.17 4.90 0.88
CA GLY A 22 9.21 5.95 0.78
C GLY A 22 10.47 5.57 -0.01
N GLY A 23 10.36 4.78 -1.07
CA GLY A 23 11.42 4.61 -2.08
C GLY A 23 12.37 3.43 -1.84
N GLY A 24 11.92 2.38 -1.14
CA GLY A 24 12.75 1.21 -0.88
C GLY A 24 12.25 0.26 0.20
N VAL A 25 11.17 0.59 0.91
CA VAL A 25 10.57 -0.28 1.91
C VAL A 25 9.23 -0.79 1.39
N VAL A 26 9.26 -1.97 0.79
CA VAL A 26 8.07 -2.61 0.22
C VAL A 26 7.43 -3.55 1.25
N LYS A 27 6.12 -3.39 1.47
CA LYS A 27 5.33 -4.22 2.37
C LYS A 27 4.05 -4.68 1.71
N GLU A 28 3.65 -5.90 2.04
CA GLU A 28 2.32 -6.42 1.75
C GLU A 28 1.36 -5.94 2.84
N VAL A 29 0.24 -5.32 2.43
CA VAL A 29 -0.76 -4.74 3.34
C VAL A 29 -2.16 -5.18 2.91
N MET A 30 -3.02 -5.46 3.88
CA MET A 30 -4.43 -5.79 3.62
C MET A 30 -5.17 -4.56 3.09
N ILE A 31 -5.99 -4.76 2.05
CA ILE A 31 -6.83 -3.71 1.48
C ILE A 31 -8.09 -3.60 2.34
N GLY A 32 -8.23 -2.49 3.07
CA GLY A 32 -9.40 -2.18 3.90
C GLY A 32 -10.39 -1.21 3.26
N VAL A 33 -10.18 -0.83 1.99
CA VAL A 33 -10.97 0.15 1.24
C VAL A 33 -11.60 -0.50 0.01
N GLU A 34 -12.75 0.01 -0.44
CA GLU A 34 -13.55 -0.66 -1.48
C GLU A 34 -12.87 -0.67 -2.86
N GLU A 35 -12.05 0.34 -3.18
CA GLU A 35 -11.31 0.43 -4.45
C GLU A 35 -9.90 0.97 -4.20
N LEU A 36 -8.89 0.31 -4.80
CA LEU A 36 -7.48 0.65 -4.72
C LEU A 36 -6.83 0.31 -6.07
N GLU A 37 -6.01 1.18 -6.63
CA GLU A 37 -5.32 0.98 -7.92
C GLU A 37 -3.80 1.15 -7.78
N PRO A 38 -2.98 0.52 -8.66
CA PRO A 38 -1.55 0.80 -8.70
C PRO A 38 -1.25 2.26 -9.02
N GLY A 39 -0.42 2.90 -8.20
CA GLY A 39 -0.06 4.31 -8.31
C GLY A 39 -0.74 5.21 -7.26
N ASP A 40 -1.84 4.73 -6.66
CA ASP A 40 -2.44 5.34 -5.47
C ASP A 40 -1.48 5.37 -4.27
#